data_AF-A0A7M2X620-F1
#
_entry.id   AF-A0A7M2X620-F1
#
_cell.length_a   1.000
_cell.length_b   1.000
_cell.length_c   1.000
_cell.angle_alpha   90.00
_cell.angle_beta   90.00
_cell.angle_gamma   90.00
#
_symmetry.space_group_name_H-M   'P 1'
#
loop_
_entity.id
_entity.type
_entity.pdbx_description
1 polymer ?
#
loop_
_entity_poly.entity_id
_entity_poly.type
_entity_poly.pdbx_seq_one_letter_code
_entity_poly.pdbx_strand_id
1 'polypeptide(L)'
;MAGLPTAALQLAGFLMAHAFWTASDLPPGGHYQPQSLCIRADGSRQLQTFDGASPRDQDAAARAFIGGGAAQWPDCAIARQVKVDTPTGEVDALVIDVVQYGGSVMTVVQAFRPGPQDFRLLGDELMLGDNGPLPPLPAAQAAAAMREGALDHTGLGDKWQQWEAGRDPVSPLVQK
;
A
#
# COMPACT_ATOMS: atom_id res chain seq x y z
N MET A 1 2.81 -25.23 3.37
CA MET A 1 2.58 -23.84 2.91
C MET A 1 3.23 -22.94 3.94
N ALA A 2 4.15 -22.06 3.54
CA ALA A 2 4.64 -21.02 4.45
C ALA A 2 3.44 -20.15 4.86
N GLY A 3 3.33 -19.79 6.13
CA GLY A 3 2.26 -18.92 6.61
C GLY A 3 2.38 -17.51 6.03
N LEU A 4 1.33 -16.71 6.16
CA LEU A 4 1.37 -15.30 5.75
C LEU A 4 2.46 -14.54 6.52
N PRO A 5 3.23 -13.66 5.86
CA PRO A 5 4.30 -12.88 6.48
C PRO A 5 3.71 -11.75 7.34
N THR A 6 3.15 -12.11 8.49
CA THR A 6 2.28 -11.23 9.30
C THR A 6 2.98 -9.91 9.70
N ALA A 7 4.24 -9.97 10.12
CA ALA A 7 5.01 -8.77 10.47
C ALA A 7 5.23 -7.83 9.28
N ALA A 8 5.56 -8.38 8.11
CA ALA A 8 5.70 -7.60 6.87
C ALA A 8 4.37 -7.01 6.41
N LEU A 9 3.26 -7.73 6.61
CA LEU A 9 1.91 -7.25 6.33
C LEU A 9 1.48 -6.12 7.27
N GLN A 10 1.80 -6.21 8.56
CA GLN A 10 1.58 -5.10 9.50
C GLN A 10 2.43 -3.88 9.11
N LEU A 11 3.69 -4.07 8.72
CA LEU A 11 4.53 -2.98 8.20
C LEU A 11 3.92 -2.34 6.94
N ALA A 12 3.40 -3.15 6.02
CA ALA A 12 2.71 -2.71 4.82
C ALA A 12 1.43 -1.94 5.14
N GLY A 13 0.65 -2.42 6.10
CA GLY A 13 -0.54 -1.73 6.61
C GLY A 13 -0.23 -0.36 7.20
N PHE A 14 0.84 -0.26 8.00
CA PHE A 14 1.31 1.01 8.54
C PHE A 14 1.69 1.98 7.43
N LEU A 15 2.49 1.53 6.45
CA LEU A 15 2.90 2.37 5.32
C LEU A 15 1.70 2.76 4.46
N MET A 16 0.73 1.87 4.25
CA MET A 16 -0.50 2.17 3.52
C MET A 16 -1.29 3.28 4.21
N ALA A 17 -1.45 3.20 5.53
CA ALA A 17 -2.10 4.26 6.31
C ALA A 17 -1.34 5.59 6.18
N HIS A 18 -0.01 5.56 6.33
CA HIS A 18 0.83 6.74 6.14
C HIS A 18 0.68 7.37 4.74
N ALA A 19 0.68 6.51 3.71
CA ALA A 19 0.55 6.93 2.33
C ALA A 19 -0.83 7.55 2.07
N PHE A 20 -1.90 6.97 2.61
CA PHE A 20 -3.24 7.55 2.50
C PHE A 20 -3.40 8.85 3.27
N TRP A 21 -2.76 9.00 4.41
CA TRP A 21 -2.70 10.29 5.09
C TRP A 21 -2.11 11.37 4.19
N THR A 22 -0.95 11.10 3.59
CA THR A 22 -0.33 12.00 2.60
C THR A 22 -1.23 12.24 1.39
N ALA A 23 -1.84 11.18 0.84
CA ALA A 23 -2.69 11.26 -0.34
C ALA A 23 -4.02 11.99 -0.09
N SER A 24 -4.55 11.92 1.14
CA SER A 24 -5.78 12.61 1.52
C SER A 24 -5.63 14.13 1.52
N ASP A 25 -4.42 14.64 1.75
CA ASP A 25 -4.11 16.07 1.77
C ASP A 25 -3.65 16.58 0.38
N LEU A 26 -3.57 15.71 -0.64
CA LEU A 26 -3.19 16.12 -1.99
C LEU A 26 -4.30 16.95 -2.67
N PRO A 27 -3.93 18.00 -3.43
CA PRO A 27 -4.89 18.69 -4.29
C PRO A 27 -5.41 17.75 -5.40
N PRO A 28 -6.55 18.07 -6.04
CA PRO A 28 -7.00 17.36 -7.22
C PRO A 28 -5.91 17.28 -8.29
N GLY A 29 -5.62 16.07 -8.77
CA GLY A 29 -4.52 15.81 -9.72
C GLY A 29 -3.12 15.73 -9.10
N GLY A 30 -3.01 15.84 -7.77
CA GLY A 30 -1.77 15.58 -7.03
C GLY A 30 -1.33 14.12 -7.16
N HIS A 31 -0.01 13.91 -7.05
CA HIS A 31 0.60 12.59 -7.11
C HIS A 31 1.29 12.29 -5.79
N TYR A 32 0.98 11.13 -5.21
CA TYR A 32 1.67 10.60 -4.04
C TYR A 32 3.11 10.27 -4.42
N GLN A 33 4.05 10.84 -3.68
CA GLN A 33 5.45 10.51 -3.85
C GLN A 33 5.72 9.11 -3.28
N PRO A 34 6.26 8.17 -4.07
CA PRO A 34 6.59 6.83 -3.59
C PRO A 34 7.49 6.84 -2.35
N GLN A 35 7.20 5.92 -1.42
CA GLN A 35 7.99 5.75 -0.20
C GLN A 35 8.16 4.27 0.12
N SER A 36 9.25 3.93 0.82
CA SER A 36 9.41 2.64 1.46
C SER A 36 9.48 2.78 2.97
N LEU A 37 8.98 1.77 3.65
CA LEU A 37 9.15 1.60 5.09
C LEU A 37 9.79 0.24 5.32
N CYS A 38 11.01 0.25 5.83
CA CYS A 38 11.80 -0.97 6.04
C CYS A 38 12.17 -1.13 7.52
N ILE A 39 12.29 -2.37 7.97
CA ILE A 39 12.74 -2.72 9.32
C ILE A 39 14.26 -2.94 9.30
N ARG A 40 15.00 -2.21 10.14
CA ARG A 40 16.42 -2.45 10.39
C ARG A 40 16.62 -3.70 11.24
N ALA A 41 17.84 -4.24 11.23
CA ALA A 41 18.23 -5.37 12.08
C ALA A 41 18.05 -5.11 13.59
N ASP A 42 18.05 -3.84 14.02
CA ASP A 42 17.79 -3.43 15.40
C ASP A 42 16.29 -3.28 15.74
N GLY A 43 15.40 -3.59 14.78
CA GLY A 43 13.94 -3.47 14.92
C GLY A 43 13.40 -2.06 14.66
N SER A 44 14.24 -1.06 14.38
CA SER A 44 13.77 0.29 14.06
C SER A 44 13.21 0.37 12.64
N ARG A 45 12.21 1.23 12.45
CA ARG A 45 11.61 1.51 11.14
C ARG A 45 12.35 2.65 10.45
N GLN A 46 12.69 2.47 9.18
CA GLN A 46 13.24 3.53 8.34
C GLN A 46 12.26 3.83 7.20
N LEU A 47 11.73 5.06 7.19
CA LEU A 47 10.99 5.61 6.06
C LEU A 47 11.98 6.23 5.07
N GLN A 48 11.85 5.90 3.80
CA GLN A 48 12.61 6.51 2.72
C GLN A 48 11.63 7.01 1.65
N THR A 49 11.90 8.20 1.13
CA THR A 49 11.17 8.76 0.00
C THR A 49 11.98 8.55 -1.28
N PHE A 50 11.31 8.25 -2.39
CA PHE A 50 11.94 8.16 -3.70
C PHE A 50 11.75 9.47 -4.46
N ASP A 51 12.84 10.23 -4.58
CA ASP A 51 12.88 11.48 -5.33
C ASP A 51 13.12 11.23 -6.82
N GLY A 52 12.66 12.17 -7.65
CA GLY A 52 12.81 12.11 -9.10
C GLY A 52 12.25 13.37 -9.76
N ALA A 53 12.72 13.65 -10.98
CA ALA A 53 12.31 14.83 -11.75
C ALA A 53 10.86 14.76 -12.24
N SER A 54 10.28 13.55 -12.27
CA SER A 54 8.89 13.30 -12.63
C SER A 54 8.30 12.15 -11.81
N PRO A 55 6.96 12.04 -11.71
CA PRO A 55 6.29 10.86 -11.13
C PRO A 55 6.79 9.53 -11.68
N ARG A 56 7.08 9.49 -12.99
CA ARG A 56 7.63 8.31 -13.66
C ARG A 56 9.01 7.94 -13.15
N ASP A 57 9.88 8.93 -12.92
CA ASP A 57 11.23 8.69 -12.40
C ASP A 57 11.19 8.22 -10.95
N GLN A 58 10.26 8.76 -10.16
CA GLN A 58 10.03 8.34 -8.78
C GLN A 58 9.54 6.88 -8.70
N ASP A 59 8.57 6.48 -9.55
CA ASP A 59 8.10 5.10 -9.65
C ASP A 59 9.23 4.16 -10.12
N ALA A 60 10.04 4.59 -11.09
CA ALA A 60 11.20 3.83 -11.55
C ALA A 60 12.24 3.61 -10.44
N ALA A 61 12.52 4.64 -9.63
CA ALA A 61 13.43 4.54 -8.49
C ALA A 61 12.89 3.58 -7.41
N ALA A 62 11.59 3.64 -7.10
CA ALA A 62 10.95 2.73 -6.17
C ALA A 62 11.00 1.26 -6.67
N ARG A 63 10.76 1.03 -7.96
CA ARG A 63 10.88 -0.30 -8.58
C ARG A 63 12.31 -0.82 -8.57
N ALA A 64 13.30 0.03 -8.87
CA ALA A 64 14.70 -0.35 -8.80
C ALA A 64 15.13 -0.71 -7.37
N PHE A 65 14.57 -0.03 -6.36
CA PHE A 65 14.79 -0.38 -4.96
C PHE A 65 14.28 -1.79 -4.64
N ILE A 66 13.09 -2.17 -5.12
CA ILE A 66 12.56 -3.54 -4.95
C ILE A 66 13.54 -4.57 -5.55
N GLY A 67 14.08 -4.30 -6.75
CA GLY A 67 14.98 -5.20 -7.46
C GLY A 67 16.41 -5.33 -6.91
N GLY A 68 16.78 -4.61 -5.85
CA GLY A 68 18.12 -4.76 -5.26
C GLY A 68 18.34 -4.01 -3.94
N GLY A 69 17.85 -2.78 -3.82
CA GLY A 69 17.99 -1.98 -2.59
C GLY A 69 17.26 -2.56 -1.37
N ALA A 70 16.18 -3.31 -1.59
CA ALA A 70 15.39 -3.96 -0.55
C ALA A 70 16.08 -5.21 0.04
N ALA A 71 17.09 -5.78 -0.63
CA ALA A 71 17.76 -7.03 -0.21
C ALA A 71 18.52 -6.94 1.11
N GLN A 72 18.92 -5.72 1.52
CA GLN A 72 19.61 -5.47 2.79
C GLN A 72 18.66 -5.40 4.00
N TRP A 73 17.34 -5.51 3.78
CA TRP A 73 16.32 -5.36 4.82
C TRP A 73 15.60 -6.70 5.06
N PRO A 74 15.39 -7.11 6.32
CA PRO A 74 14.53 -8.23 6.67
C PRO A 74 13.13 -8.11 6.08
N ASP A 75 12.46 -6.97 6.33
CA ASP A 75 11.13 -6.66 5.84
C ASP A 75 11.10 -5.22 5.31
N CYS A 76 10.47 -5.04 4.15
CA CYS A 76 10.16 -3.74 3.57
C CYS A 76 8.74 -3.75 3.02
N ALA A 77 8.07 -2.61 3.12
CA ALA A 77 6.92 -2.27 2.30
C ALA A 77 7.27 -1.08 1.41
N ILE A 78 6.81 -1.08 0.16
CA ILE A 78 7.03 0.00 -0.80
C ILE A 78 5.68 0.44 -1.33
N ALA A 79 5.30 1.70 -1.08
CA ALA A 79 4.06 2.29 -1.54
C ALA A 79 4.31 3.15 -2.78
N ARG A 80 3.48 2.95 -3.81
CA ARG A 80 3.51 3.67 -5.08
C ARG A 80 2.08 3.98 -5.51
N GLN A 81 1.83 5.15 -6.11
CA GLN A 81 0.53 5.44 -6.72
C GLN A 81 0.55 5.08 -8.21
N VAL A 82 -0.50 4.41 -8.65
CA VAL A 82 -0.75 4.11 -10.06
C VAL A 82 -2.17 4.53 -10.42
N LYS A 83 -2.42 4.65 -11.72
CA LYS A 83 -3.75 4.78 -12.30
C LYS A 83 -4.17 3.43 -12.84
N VAL A 84 -5.39 3.01 -12.50
CA VAL A 84 -5.97 1.73 -12.92
C VAL A 84 -7.19 2.01 -13.80
N ASP A 85 -7.18 1.46 -15.01
CA ASP A 85 -8.34 1.50 -15.88
C ASP A 85 -9.42 0.54 -15.38
N THR A 86 -10.63 1.06 -15.16
CA THR A 86 -11.81 0.29 -14.76
C THR A 86 -12.93 0.51 -15.77
N PRO A 87 -13.97 -0.35 -15.81
CA PRO A 87 -15.11 -0.14 -16.71
C PRO A 87 -15.82 1.21 -16.53
N THR A 88 -15.72 1.82 -15.34
CA THR A 88 -16.34 3.11 -15.03
C THR A 88 -15.38 4.29 -15.18
N GLY A 89 -14.16 4.07 -15.63
CA GLY A 89 -13.12 5.09 -15.81
C GLY A 89 -11.84 4.77 -15.05
N GLU A 90 -10.86 5.66 -15.16
CA GLU A 90 -9.58 5.54 -14.46
C GLU A 90 -9.74 5.91 -12.98
N VAL A 91 -9.15 5.11 -12.09
CA VAL A 91 -9.11 5.38 -10.64
C VAL A 91 -7.68 5.39 -10.12
N ASP A 92 -7.42 6.17 -9.08
CA ASP A 92 -6.15 6.12 -8.38
C ASP A 92 -6.09 4.87 -7.49
N ALA A 93 -4.92 4.23 -7.45
CA ALA A 93 -4.67 3.11 -6.56
C ALA A 93 -3.28 3.21 -5.93
N LEU A 94 -3.20 2.89 -4.64
CA LEU A 94 -1.93 2.61 -4.00
C LEU A 94 -1.57 1.15 -4.25
N VAL A 95 -0.37 0.92 -4.74
CA VAL A 95 0.27 -0.39 -4.82
C VAL A 95 1.30 -0.47 -3.70
N ILE A 96 1.15 -1.46 -2.83
CA ILE A 96 2.07 -1.77 -1.74
C ILE A 96 2.77 -3.08 -2.06
N ASP A 97 4.04 -3.01 -2.40
CA ASP A 97 4.89 -4.19 -2.58
C ASP A 97 5.48 -4.58 -1.23
N VAL A 98 5.15 -5.79 -0.77
CA VAL A 98 5.66 -6.40 0.47
C VAL A 98 6.86 -7.25 0.10
N VAL A 99 8.01 -6.91 0.67
CA VAL A 99 9.30 -7.52 0.35
C VAL A 99 9.94 -8.08 1.61
N GLN A 100 10.43 -9.31 1.53
CA GLN A 100 11.22 -9.94 2.58
C GLN A 100 12.58 -10.36 2.02
N TYR A 101 13.67 -9.90 2.65
CA TYR A 101 15.04 -10.19 2.21
C TYR A 101 15.27 -10.00 0.69
N GLY A 102 14.66 -8.94 0.12
CA GLY A 102 14.77 -8.61 -1.31
C GLY A 102 13.86 -9.42 -2.26
N GLY A 103 13.08 -10.38 -1.75
CA GLY A 103 12.05 -11.08 -2.53
C GLY A 103 10.68 -10.44 -2.32
N SER A 104 9.98 -10.07 -3.40
CA SER A 104 8.56 -9.71 -3.30
C SER A 104 7.77 -10.94 -2.86
N VAL A 105 7.00 -10.81 -1.80
CA VAL A 105 6.18 -11.89 -1.24
C VAL A 105 4.69 -11.66 -1.46
N MET A 106 4.29 -10.40 -1.64
CA MET A 106 2.91 -10.01 -1.89
C MET A 106 2.87 -8.60 -2.48
N THR A 107 1.92 -8.36 -3.37
CA THR A 107 1.55 -7.02 -3.80
C THR A 107 0.10 -6.76 -3.39
N VAL A 108 -0.13 -5.60 -2.80
CA VAL A 108 -1.47 -5.17 -2.37
C VAL A 108 -1.86 -3.96 -3.19
N VAL A 109 -3.09 -3.94 -3.70
CA VAL A 109 -3.61 -2.81 -4.47
C VAL A 109 -4.88 -2.30 -3.82
N GLN A 110 -4.87 -1.05 -3.36
CA GLN A 110 -6.03 -0.38 -2.77
C GLN A 110 -6.41 0.82 -3.62
N ALA A 111 -7.56 0.73 -4.29
CA ALA A 111 -8.13 1.85 -5.03
C ALA A 111 -8.67 2.91 -4.06
N PHE A 112 -8.52 4.18 -4.42
CA PHE A 112 -8.98 5.31 -3.63
C PHE A 112 -9.39 6.48 -4.52
N ARG A 113 -10.16 7.40 -3.95
CA ARG A 113 -10.39 8.72 -4.51
C ARG A 113 -9.59 9.74 -3.69
N PRO A 114 -8.71 10.55 -4.30
CA PRO A 114 -8.00 11.61 -3.58
C PRO A 114 -8.91 12.81 -3.29
N GLY A 115 -8.49 13.65 -2.35
CA GLY A 115 -9.08 14.97 -2.11
C GLY A 115 -9.42 15.21 -0.64
N PRO A 116 -9.11 16.39 -0.07
CA PRO A 116 -9.22 16.64 1.37
C PRO A 116 -10.65 16.58 1.92
N GLN A 117 -11.67 16.72 1.07
CA GLN A 117 -13.09 16.64 1.44
C GLN A 117 -13.78 15.36 0.94
N ASP A 118 -13.18 14.68 -0.04
CA ASP A 118 -13.79 13.56 -0.77
C ASP A 118 -12.95 12.27 -0.71
N PHE A 119 -11.91 12.24 0.13
CA PHE A 119 -11.05 11.09 0.25
C PHE A 119 -11.87 9.86 0.62
N ARG A 120 -11.74 8.80 -0.18
CA ARG A 120 -12.50 7.57 0.04
C ARG A 120 -11.72 6.35 -0.46
N LEU A 121 -11.74 5.29 0.34
CA LEU A 121 -11.29 3.96 -0.08
C LEU A 121 -12.35 3.30 -0.96
N LEU A 122 -11.96 2.79 -2.12
CA LEU A 122 -12.87 2.21 -3.11
C LEU A 122 -12.90 0.69 -2.98
N GLY A 123 -13.76 0.17 -2.11
CA GLY A 123 -13.86 -1.27 -1.83
C GLY A 123 -12.63 -1.87 -1.18
N ASP A 124 -12.64 -3.19 -1.07
CA ASP A 124 -11.56 -3.96 -0.44
C ASP A 124 -10.27 -3.96 -1.27
N GLU A 125 -9.15 -4.14 -0.57
CA GLU A 125 -7.83 -4.32 -1.15
C GLU A 125 -7.77 -5.59 -2.02
N LEU A 126 -7.13 -5.50 -3.19
CA LEU A 126 -6.75 -6.67 -3.98
C LEU A 126 -5.38 -7.19 -3.52
N MET A 127 -5.36 -8.41 -2.98
CA MET A 127 -4.14 -9.09 -2.54
C MET A 127 -3.62 -10.03 -3.63
N LEU A 128 -2.39 -9.82 -4.07
CA LEU A 128 -1.72 -10.59 -5.12
C LEU A 128 -0.52 -11.34 -4.55
N GLY A 129 -0.49 -12.67 -4.70
CA GLY A 129 0.72 -13.47 -4.52
C GLY A 129 1.37 -13.83 -5.86
N ASP A 130 2.33 -14.76 -5.83
CA ASP A 130 3.08 -15.18 -7.04
C ASP A 130 2.21 -15.69 -8.18
N ASN A 131 1.05 -16.28 -7.86
CA ASN A 131 0.14 -16.88 -8.83
C ASN A 131 -1.08 -16.00 -9.14
N GLY A 132 -1.02 -14.70 -8.80
CA GLY A 132 -2.12 -13.76 -8.97
C GLY A 132 -2.95 -13.58 -7.69
N PRO A 133 -4.25 -13.23 -7.81
CA PRO A 133 -5.10 -12.94 -6.65
C PRO A 133 -5.14 -14.07 -5.64
N LEU A 134 -4.99 -13.72 -4.36
CA LEU A 134 -5.12 -14.68 -3.28
C LEU A 134 -6.56 -15.21 -3.18
N PRO A 135 -6.76 -16.48 -2.78
CA PRO A 135 -8.08 -16.98 -2.43
C PRO A 135 -8.72 -16.18 -1.27
N PRO A 136 -10.05 -16.18 -1.12
CA PRO A 136 -10.75 -15.30 -0.18
C PRO A 136 -10.28 -15.38 1.27
N LEU A 137 -10.02 -16.59 1.79
CA LEU A 137 -9.61 -16.77 3.18
C LEU A 137 -8.19 -16.22 3.45
N PRO A 138 -7.15 -16.59 2.68
CA PRO A 138 -5.83 -15.95 2.77
C PRO A 138 -5.87 -14.42 2.55
N ALA A 139 -6.69 -13.93 1.62
CA ALA A 139 -6.84 -12.49 1.40
C ALA A 139 -7.41 -11.78 2.63
N ALA A 140 -8.45 -12.33 3.25
CA ALA A 140 -9.03 -11.79 4.47
C ALA A 140 -8.06 -11.79 5.66
N GLN A 141 -7.23 -12.83 5.79
CA GLN A 141 -6.19 -12.91 6.82
C GLN A 141 -5.08 -11.87 6.58
N ALA A 142 -4.66 -11.68 5.31
CA ALA A 142 -3.68 -10.65 4.97
C ALA A 142 -4.23 -9.24 5.23
N ALA A 143 -5.48 -8.99 4.86
CA ALA A 143 -6.16 -7.71 5.12
C ALA A 143 -6.29 -7.42 6.61
N ALA A 144 -6.58 -8.44 7.44
CA ALA A 144 -6.62 -8.28 8.89
C ALA A 144 -5.26 -7.87 9.46
N ALA A 145 -4.17 -8.53 9.04
CA ALA A 145 -2.82 -8.17 9.46
C ALA A 145 -2.42 -6.75 9.01
N MET A 146 -2.78 -6.34 7.80
CA MET A 146 -2.56 -4.97 7.34
C MET A 146 -3.37 -3.96 8.15
N ARG A 147 -4.63 -4.28 8.48
CA ARG A 147 -5.46 -3.40 9.30
C ARG A 147 -4.86 -3.17 10.69
N GLU A 148 -4.31 -4.21 11.31
CA GLU A 148 -3.58 -4.07 12.58
C GLU A 148 -2.43 -3.06 12.43
N GLY A 149 -1.61 -3.21 11.39
CA GLY A 149 -0.53 -2.28 11.10
C GLY A 149 -0.97 -0.84 10.81
N ALA A 150 -2.11 -0.67 10.11
CA ALA A 150 -2.69 0.64 9.84
C ALA A 150 -3.13 1.36 11.12
N LEU A 151 -3.72 0.62 12.07
CA LEU A 151 -4.15 1.15 13.37
C LEU A 151 -2.97 1.57 14.27
N ASP A 152 -1.79 0.98 14.07
CA ASP A 152 -0.56 1.37 14.78
C ASP A 152 0.00 2.74 14.33
N HIS A 153 -0.55 3.35 13.27
CA HIS A 153 -0.12 4.67 12.80
C HIS A 153 -0.61 5.80 13.72
N THR A 154 0.21 6.16 14.71
CA THR A 154 -0.12 7.16 15.76
C THR A 154 -0.51 8.54 15.23
N GLY A 155 0.00 8.95 14.07
CA GLY A 155 -0.32 10.24 13.45
C GLY A 155 -1.70 10.31 12.79
N LEU A 156 -2.42 9.20 12.66
CA LEU A 156 -3.67 9.14 11.91
C LEU A 156 -4.91 9.53 12.73
N GLY A 157 -4.85 9.40 14.06
CA GLY A 157 -6.01 9.59 14.94
C GLY A 157 -7.20 8.75 14.48
N ASP A 158 -8.38 9.38 14.41
CA ASP A 158 -9.63 8.71 13.99
C ASP A 158 -9.82 8.62 12.46
N LYS A 159 -8.87 9.14 11.65
CA LYS A 159 -9.02 9.20 10.19
C LYS A 159 -9.20 7.81 9.57
N TRP A 160 -8.48 6.79 10.09
CA TRP A 160 -8.55 5.43 9.56
C TRP A 160 -9.96 4.87 9.69
N GLN A 161 -10.54 4.98 10.90
CA GLN A 161 -11.89 4.50 11.16
C GLN A 161 -12.92 5.27 10.33
N GLN A 162 -12.72 6.57 10.08
CA GLN A 162 -13.60 7.36 9.21
C GLN A 162 -13.56 6.88 7.75
N TRP A 163 -12.37 6.58 7.22
CA TRP A 163 -12.23 6.07 5.86
C TRP A 163 -12.78 4.66 5.70
N GLU A 164 -12.59 3.79 6.69
CA GLU A 164 -13.18 2.46 6.71
C GLU A 164 -14.72 2.53 6.78
N ALA A 165 -15.27 3.41 7.62
CA ALA A 165 -16.72 3.62 7.72
C ALA A 165 -17.32 4.21 6.42
N GLY A 166 -16.53 4.99 5.68
CA GLY A 166 -16.91 5.60 4.40
C GLY A 166 -16.50 4.79 3.17
N ARG A 167 -15.88 3.62 3.33
CA ARG A 167 -15.39 2.77 2.23
C ARG A 167 -16.54 2.38 1.31
N ASP A 168 -16.32 2.45 0.00
CA ASP A 168 -17.32 1.95 -0.95
C ASP A 168 -17.49 0.44 -0.77
N PRO A 169 -18.71 -0.12 -0.86
CA PRO A 169 -18.95 -1.54 -0.61
C PRO A 169 -18.43 -2.48 -1.72
N VAL A 170 -18.02 -1.92 -2.86
CA VAL A 170 -17.59 -2.70 -4.04
C VAL A 170 -16.27 -2.13 -4.54
N SER A 171 -15.26 -3.00 -4.64
CA SER A 171 -13.97 -2.65 -5.23
C SER A 171 -14.08 -2.59 -6.74
N PRO A 172 -13.62 -1.51 -7.39
CA PRO A 172 -13.56 -1.45 -8.85
C PRO A 172 -12.45 -2.35 -9.42
N LEU A 173 -11.58 -2.90 -8.57
CA LEU A 173 -10.45 -3.76 -8.96
C LEU A 173 -10.85 -5.24 -9.15
N VAL A 174 -12.00 -5.65 -8.61
CA VAL A 174 -12.47 -7.05 -8.68
C VAL A 174 -13.71 -7.11 -9.55
N GLN A 175 -13.56 -7.64 -10.76
CA GLN A 175 -14.70 -7.99 -11.61
C GLN A 175 -15.36 -9.27 -11.07
N LYS A 176 -16.69 -9.26 -10.94
CA LYS A 176 -17.47 -10.47 -10.65
C LYS A 176 -17.61 -11.34 -11.90
#